data_AF-D4D6L4-F1
#
_entry.id   AF-D4D6L4-F1
#
_cell.length_a   1.000
_cell.length_b   1.000
_cell.length_c   1.000
_cell.angle_alpha   90.00
_cell.angle_beta   90.00
_cell.angle_gamma   90.00
#
_symmetry.space_group_name_H-M   'P 1'
#
loop_
_entity.id
_entity.type
_entity.pdbx_description
1 polymer ?
#
loop_
_entity_poly.entity_id
_entity_poly.type
_entity_poly.pdbx_seq_one_letter_code
_entity_poly.pdbx_strand_id
1 'polypeptide(L)'
;MGDTNLKPELVREVQMGPFKHKVDDGLELRKSAYETLYTCLDVAFSAVNLPEVYDRIIAGIEDEQDIRTLCTLMISKLMTLAPEETLARLDAFSNSFRVVLSVKPKESAVKQELEKAQEASIGVLKVSRELQMAFPAAEASNDHHSWKSYVEWISKDFMQLLRSID
;
A
#
# COMPACT_ATOMS: atom_id res chain seq x y z
N MET A 1 3.18 -17.90 -3.10
CA MET A 1 2.41 -16.81 -3.74
C MET A 1 3.22 -16.20 -4.89
N GLY A 2 3.42 -16.94 -5.99
CA GLY A 2 4.30 -16.48 -7.08
C GLY A 2 3.66 -15.45 -8.01
N ASP A 3 2.36 -15.59 -8.24
CA ASP A 3 1.61 -14.73 -9.17
C ASP A 3 1.31 -13.32 -8.63
N THR A 4 1.62 -13.06 -7.35
CA THR A 4 1.59 -11.71 -6.77
C THR A 4 2.80 -10.86 -7.17
N ASN A 5 3.84 -11.47 -7.74
CA ASN A 5 5.06 -10.76 -8.14
C ASN A 5 4.89 -10.12 -9.51
N LEU A 6 5.46 -8.92 -9.67
CA LEU A 6 5.66 -8.34 -10.99
C LEU A 6 6.55 -9.29 -11.81
N LYS A 7 6.12 -9.62 -13.02
CA LYS A 7 6.85 -10.46 -13.98
C LYS A 7 7.44 -9.55 -15.06
N PRO A 8 8.72 -9.14 -14.97
CA PRO A 8 9.30 -8.17 -15.91
C PRO A 8 9.18 -8.60 -17.37
N GLU A 9 9.19 -9.91 -17.63
CA GLU A 9 8.99 -10.51 -18.95
C GLU A 9 7.59 -10.25 -19.55
N LEU A 10 6.61 -9.85 -18.74
CA LEU A 10 5.26 -9.46 -19.17
C LEU A 10 5.07 -7.93 -19.25
N VAL A 11 6.13 -7.15 -19.00
CA VAL A 11 6.08 -5.68 -19.08
C VAL A 11 6.77 -5.24 -20.37
N ARG A 12 6.03 -4.51 -21.22
CA ARG A 12 6.52 -3.99 -22.50
C ARG A 12 6.29 -2.50 -22.63
N GLU A 13 7.20 -1.80 -23.30
CA GLU A 13 7.01 -0.40 -23.68
C GLU A 13 6.39 -0.33 -25.08
N VAL A 14 5.26 0.37 -25.18
CA VAL A 14 4.56 0.63 -26.43
C VAL A 14 4.78 2.10 -26.80
N GLN A 15 5.29 2.33 -28.01
CA GLN A 15 5.43 3.68 -28.56
C GLN A 15 4.07 4.18 -29.06
N MET A 16 3.60 5.28 -28.48
CA MET A 16 2.35 5.97 -28.82
C MET A 16 2.69 7.37 -29.36
N GLY A 17 3.16 7.44 -30.61
CA GLY A 17 3.62 8.71 -31.21
C GLY A 17 4.88 9.24 -30.53
N PRO A 18 4.92 10.47 -29.99
CA PRO A 18 6.06 10.97 -29.21
C PRO A 18 6.11 10.41 -27.77
N PHE A 19 5.11 9.65 -27.34
CA PHE A 19 5.00 9.12 -25.98
C PHE A 19 5.37 7.64 -25.91
N LYS A 20 5.91 7.22 -24.76
CA LYS A 20 6.10 5.81 -24.41
C LYS A 20 5.13 5.44 -23.30
N HIS A 21 4.40 4.33 -23.47
CA HIS A 21 3.49 3.80 -22.47
C HIS A 21 3.94 2.40 -22.05
N LYS A 22 4.10 2.17 -20.74
CA LYS A 22 4.37 0.84 -20.22
C LYS A 22 3.06 0.07 -20.13
N VAL A 23 3.02 -1.09 -20.76
CA VAL A 23 1.90 -2.05 -20.69
C VAL A 23 2.38 -3.25 -19.88
N ASP A 24 1.60 -3.60 -18.87
CA ASP A 24 1.84 -4.76 -18.01
C ASP A 24 0.79 -5.81 -18.31
N ASP A 25 1.15 -6.79 -19.15
CA ASP A 25 0.24 -7.85 -19.58
C ASP A 25 0.00 -8.87 -18.43
N GLY A 26 0.78 -8.80 -17.34
CA GLY A 26 0.63 -9.64 -16.14
C GLY A 26 -0.19 -9.00 -15.01
N LEU A 27 -0.64 -7.75 -15.18
CA LEU A 27 -1.33 -7.00 -14.14
C LEU A 27 -2.63 -7.67 -13.68
N GLU A 28 -3.44 -8.18 -14.60
CA GLU A 28 -4.73 -8.79 -14.26
C GLU A 28 -4.57 -10.06 -13.42
N LEU A 29 -3.64 -10.94 -13.81
CA LEU A 29 -3.32 -12.14 -13.05
C LEU A 29 -2.86 -11.79 -11.63
N ARG A 30 -2.03 -10.76 -11.50
CA ARG A 30 -1.52 -10.31 -10.21
C ARG A 30 -2.63 -9.74 -9.34
N LYS A 31 -3.55 -8.94 -9.89
CA LYS A 31 -4.76 -8.48 -9.18
C LYS A 31 -5.56 -9.66 -8.65
N SER A 32 -5.89 -10.64 -9.50
CA SER A 32 -6.63 -11.84 -9.09
C SER A 32 -5.91 -12.63 -7.98
N ALA A 33 -4.57 -12.66 -8.00
CA ALA A 33 -3.79 -13.27 -6.92
C ALA A 33 -3.96 -12.52 -5.59
N TYR A 34 -3.93 -11.19 -5.58
CA TYR A 34 -4.18 -10.39 -4.38
C TYR A 34 -5.64 -10.47 -3.90
N GLU A 35 -6.62 -10.53 -4.80
CA GLU A 35 -8.02 -10.76 -4.44
C GLU A 35 -8.24 -12.12 -3.79
N THR A 36 -7.54 -13.15 -4.29
CA THR A 36 -7.55 -14.49 -3.70
C THR A 36 -6.96 -14.46 -2.30
N LEU A 37 -5.84 -13.75 -2.09
CA LEU A 37 -5.26 -13.58 -0.75
C LEU A 37 -6.22 -12.87 0.20
N TYR A 38 -6.83 -11.77 -0.24
CA TYR A 38 -7.83 -11.03 0.54
C TYR A 38 -8.99 -11.94 0.96
N THR A 39 -9.51 -12.75 0.03
CA THR A 39 -10.57 -13.74 0.33
C THR A 39 -10.09 -14.81 1.31
N CYS A 40 -8.85 -15.30 1.17
CA CYS A 40 -8.29 -16.31 2.07
C CYS A 40 -8.18 -15.80 3.52
N LEU A 41 -7.91 -14.51 3.72
CA LEU A 41 -7.92 -13.91 5.06
C LEU A 41 -9.30 -13.97 5.72
N ASP A 42 -10.38 -13.98 4.94
CA ASP A 42 -11.75 -14.08 5.45
C ASP A 42 -12.19 -15.52 5.70
N VAL A 43 -11.87 -16.44 4.78
CA VAL A 43 -12.45 -17.80 4.80
C VAL A 43 -11.50 -18.89 5.29
N ALA A 44 -10.18 -18.63 5.30
CA ALA A 44 -9.16 -19.64 5.55
C ALA A 44 -7.92 -19.09 6.27
N PHE A 45 -8.10 -18.12 7.18
CA PHE A 45 -7.01 -17.43 7.87
C PHE A 45 -6.01 -18.37 8.56
N SER A 46 -6.48 -19.44 9.21
CA SER A 46 -5.61 -20.41 9.88
C SER A 46 -4.74 -21.25 8.94
N ALA A 47 -5.05 -21.26 7.64
CA ALA A 47 -4.30 -22.00 6.63
C ALA A 47 -3.31 -21.11 5.86
N VAL A 48 -3.33 -19.79 6.06
CA VAL A 48 -2.40 -18.89 5.36
C VAL A 48 -1.05 -18.82 6.06
N ASN A 49 0.01 -18.74 5.24
CA ASN A 49 1.35 -18.41 5.73
C ASN A 49 1.41 -16.90 6.02
N LEU A 50 1.06 -16.50 7.24
CA LEU A 50 0.90 -15.09 7.61
C LEU A 50 2.15 -14.22 7.37
N PRO A 51 3.39 -14.65 7.68
CA PRO A 51 4.59 -13.92 7.30
C PRO A 51 4.68 -13.64 5.79
N GLU A 52 4.40 -14.64 4.94
CA GLU A 52 4.43 -14.46 3.48
C GLU A 52 3.32 -13.52 3.01
N VAL A 53 2.14 -13.55 3.66
CA VAL A 53 1.06 -12.58 3.39
C VAL A 53 1.53 -11.16 3.67
N TYR A 54 2.17 -10.89 4.82
CA TYR A 54 2.71 -9.56 5.11
C TYR A 54 3.75 -9.12 4.08
N ASP A 55 4.66 -10.01 3.68
CA ASP A 55 5.67 -9.70 2.67
C ASP A 55 5.04 -9.36 1.31
N ARG A 56 3.92 -10.01 0.95
CA ARG A 56 3.15 -9.68 -0.25
C ARG A 56 2.39 -8.38 -0.11
N ILE A 57 1.74 -8.12 1.02
CA ILE A 57 1.04 -6.85 1.28
C ILE A 57 2.02 -5.67 1.17
N ILE A 58 3.20 -5.78 1.78
CA ILE A 58 4.22 -4.72 1.75
C ILE A 58 4.64 -4.44 0.29
N ALA A 59 4.91 -5.48 -0.49
CA ALA A 59 5.22 -5.33 -1.91
C ALA A 59 4.06 -4.69 -2.71
N GLY A 60 2.82 -5.10 -2.43
CA GLY A 60 1.62 -4.62 -3.12
C GLY A 60 1.23 -3.18 -2.81
N ILE A 61 1.69 -2.60 -1.68
CA ILE A 61 1.50 -1.17 -1.37
C ILE A 61 2.10 -0.29 -2.47
N GLU A 62 3.27 -0.66 -2.99
CA GLU A 62 4.00 0.14 -3.99
C GLU A 62 3.55 -0.13 -5.43
N ASP A 63 2.65 -1.10 -5.62
CA ASP A 63 2.14 -1.55 -6.91
C ASP A 63 1.02 -0.63 -7.46
N GLU A 64 0.36 -1.06 -8.54
CA GLU A 64 -0.79 -0.38 -9.15
C GLU A 64 -1.95 -0.17 -8.17
N GLN A 65 -2.75 0.87 -8.44
CA GLN A 65 -3.76 1.39 -7.52
C GLN A 65 -4.74 0.34 -6.97
N ASP A 66 -5.21 -0.60 -7.81
CA ASP A 66 -6.15 -1.63 -7.38
C ASP A 66 -5.50 -2.63 -6.41
N ILE A 67 -4.25 -3.03 -6.69
CA ILE A 67 -3.47 -3.93 -5.82
C ILE A 67 -3.18 -3.24 -4.49
N ARG A 68 -2.76 -1.97 -4.54
CA ARG A 68 -2.54 -1.15 -3.34
C ARG A 68 -3.80 -1.05 -2.49
N THR A 69 -4.95 -0.82 -3.12
CA THR A 69 -6.24 -0.76 -2.43
C THR A 69 -6.53 -2.07 -1.70
N LEU A 70 -6.38 -3.21 -2.38
CA LEU A 70 -6.51 -4.53 -1.75
C LEU A 70 -5.54 -4.71 -0.57
N CYS A 71 -4.29 -4.26 -0.71
CA CYS A 71 -3.30 -4.31 0.37
C CYS A 71 -3.72 -3.47 1.58
N THR A 72 -4.22 -2.25 1.37
CA THR A 72 -4.73 -1.43 2.48
C THR A 72 -5.91 -2.08 3.19
N LEU A 73 -6.84 -2.72 2.46
CA LEU A 73 -7.96 -3.44 3.04
C LEU A 73 -7.51 -4.68 3.84
N MET A 74 -6.51 -5.41 3.33
CA MET A 74 -5.92 -6.54 4.06
C MET A 74 -5.26 -6.08 5.36
N ILE A 75 -4.54 -4.95 5.35
CA ILE A 75 -3.95 -4.37 6.56
C ILE A 75 -5.04 -4.09 7.59
N SER A 76 -6.15 -3.44 7.20
CA SER A 76 -7.29 -3.15 8.10
C SER A 76 -7.89 -4.42 8.72
N LYS A 77 -8.01 -5.51 7.96
CA LYS A 77 -8.42 -6.81 8.52
C LYS A 77 -7.40 -7.35 9.51
N LEU A 78 -6.12 -7.33 9.14
CA LEU A 78 -5.04 -7.88 9.95
C LEU A 78 -4.85 -7.16 11.29
N MET A 79 -5.19 -5.88 11.39
CA MET A 79 -5.24 -5.19 12.69
C MET A 79 -6.13 -5.91 13.71
N THR A 80 -7.17 -6.62 13.25
CA THR A 80 -8.10 -7.37 14.10
C THR A 80 -7.76 -8.85 14.20
N LEU A 81 -7.30 -9.47 13.10
CA LEU A 81 -7.03 -10.91 13.03
C LEU A 81 -5.66 -11.28 13.62
N ALA A 82 -4.67 -10.41 13.51
CA ALA A 82 -3.29 -10.60 13.97
C ALA A 82 -2.69 -9.26 14.45
N PRO A 83 -3.19 -8.71 15.57
CA PRO A 83 -2.78 -7.39 16.05
C PRO A 83 -1.29 -7.32 16.41
N GLU A 84 -0.73 -8.34 17.04
CA GLU A 84 0.67 -8.36 17.47
C GLU A 84 1.62 -8.40 16.27
N GLU A 85 1.32 -9.24 15.28
CA GLU A 85 2.10 -9.34 14.05
C GLU A 85 1.96 -8.07 13.19
N THR A 86 0.78 -7.45 13.16
CA THR A 86 0.56 -6.18 12.45
C THR A 86 1.37 -5.06 13.11
N LEU A 87 1.35 -4.97 14.45
CA LEU A 87 2.16 -4.03 15.21
C LEU A 87 3.65 -4.19 14.91
N ALA A 88 4.13 -5.44 14.87
CA ALA A 88 5.52 -5.76 14.54
C ALA A 88 5.92 -5.39 13.09
N ARG A 89 4.97 -5.01 12.22
CA ARG A 89 5.22 -4.63 10.81
C ARG A 89 5.05 -3.13 10.54
N LEU A 90 4.72 -2.31 11.53
CA LEU A 90 4.51 -0.86 11.36
C LEU A 90 5.68 -0.15 10.66
N ASP A 91 6.92 -0.47 11.05
CA ASP A 91 8.10 0.13 10.43
C ASP A 91 8.20 -0.22 8.94
N ALA A 92 7.92 -1.47 8.57
CA ALA A 92 7.93 -1.91 7.17
C ALA A 92 6.81 -1.24 6.35
N PHE A 93 5.58 -1.17 6.89
CA PHE A 93 4.49 -0.44 6.25
C PHE A 93 4.83 1.04 6.05
N SER A 94 5.40 1.69 7.06
CA SER A 94 5.78 3.10 6.99
C SER A 94 6.75 3.39 5.85
N ASN A 95 7.68 2.48 5.59
CA ASN A 95 8.65 2.63 4.50
C ASN A 95 7.95 2.59 3.14
N SER A 96 7.07 1.62 2.90
CA SER A 96 6.33 1.54 1.64
C SER A 96 5.29 2.66 1.48
N PHE A 97 4.66 3.11 2.55
CA PHE A 97 3.78 4.28 2.54
C PHE A 97 4.52 5.56 2.14
N ARG A 98 5.76 5.75 2.62
CA ARG A 98 6.60 6.88 2.21
C ARG A 98 6.89 6.86 0.72
N VAL A 99 7.14 5.69 0.13
CA VAL A 99 7.36 5.57 -1.32
C VAL A 99 6.15 6.10 -2.08
N VAL A 100 4.94 5.65 -1.71
CA VAL A 100 3.69 6.10 -2.33
C VAL A 100 3.47 7.60 -2.18
N LEU A 101 3.60 8.13 -0.96
CA LEU A 101 3.34 9.54 -0.67
C LEU A 101 4.41 10.50 -1.24
N SER A 102 5.59 9.99 -1.54
CA SER A 102 6.68 10.79 -2.14
C SER A 102 6.55 10.95 -3.65
N VAL A 103 5.57 10.30 -4.29
CA VAL A 103 5.33 10.43 -5.74
C VAL A 103 4.82 11.84 -6.04
N LYS A 104 5.64 12.62 -6.74
CA LYS A 104 5.28 13.95 -7.23
C LYS A 104 4.89 13.87 -8.70
N PRO A 105 3.64 14.18 -9.07
CA PRO A 105 3.25 14.26 -10.47
C PRO A 105 4.11 15.27 -11.23
N LYS A 106 4.37 14.99 -12.51
CA LYS A 106 5.11 15.91 -13.38
C LYS A 106 4.27 17.16 -13.65
N GLU A 107 4.90 18.28 -13.98
CA GLU A 107 4.19 19.50 -14.39
C GLU A 107 3.34 19.27 -15.65
N SER A 108 3.75 18.34 -16.51
CA SER A 108 3.03 17.90 -17.70
C SER A 108 1.96 16.84 -17.44
N ALA A 109 1.70 16.47 -16.18
CA ALA A 109 0.76 15.41 -15.84
C ALA A 109 -0.66 15.82 -16.22
N VAL A 110 -1.38 14.92 -16.90
CA VAL A 110 -2.78 15.17 -17.25
C VAL A 110 -3.66 15.01 -16.00
N LYS A 111 -4.87 15.57 -16.04
CA LYS A 111 -5.81 15.55 -14.91
C LYS A 111 -6.00 14.14 -14.31
N GLN A 112 -6.11 13.12 -15.16
CA GLN A 112 -6.25 11.73 -14.73
C GLN A 112 -5.05 11.20 -13.92
N GLU A 113 -3.82 11.60 -14.28
CA GLU A 113 -2.62 11.21 -13.54
C GLU A 113 -2.54 11.91 -12.18
N LEU A 114 -2.98 13.17 -12.11
CA LEU A 114 -3.08 13.92 -10.85
C LEU A 114 -4.12 13.29 -9.92
N GLU A 115 -5.30 12.96 -10.43
CA GLU A 115 -6.36 12.29 -9.68
C GLU A 115 -5.89 10.92 -9.16
N LYS A 116 -5.22 10.12 -10.00
CA LYS A 116 -4.66 8.81 -9.60
C LYS A 116 -3.61 8.97 -8.48
N ALA A 117 -2.72 9.94 -8.57
CA ALA A 117 -1.70 10.19 -7.54
C ALA A 117 -2.31 10.68 -6.21
N GLN A 118 -3.36 11.50 -6.29
CA GLN A 118 -4.08 11.97 -5.11
C GLN A 118 -4.86 10.83 -4.46
N GLU A 119 -5.54 9.98 -5.23
CA GLU A 119 -6.27 8.81 -4.73
C GLU A 119 -5.34 7.82 -4.01
N ALA A 120 -4.19 7.54 -4.62
CA ALA A 120 -3.11 6.77 -4.02
C ALA A 120 -2.70 7.32 -2.65
N SER A 121 -2.53 8.64 -2.54
CA SER A 121 -2.14 9.30 -1.30
C SER A 121 -3.24 9.21 -0.25
N ILE A 122 -4.50 9.43 -0.63
CA ILE A 122 -5.65 9.33 0.27
C ILE A 122 -5.77 7.91 0.85
N GLY A 123 -5.65 6.88 0.01
CA GLY A 123 -5.73 5.48 0.46
C GLY A 123 -4.67 5.13 1.51
N VAL A 124 -3.43 5.55 1.29
CA VAL A 124 -2.32 5.33 2.25
C VAL A 124 -2.54 6.11 3.54
N LEU A 125 -2.97 7.37 3.47
CA LEU A 125 -3.22 8.18 4.66
C LEU A 125 -4.39 7.64 5.49
N LYS A 126 -5.43 7.09 4.85
CA LYS A 126 -6.56 6.41 5.52
C LYS A 126 -6.08 5.23 6.36
N VAL A 127 -5.40 4.26 5.75
CA VAL A 127 -4.90 3.09 6.49
C VAL A 127 -3.85 3.49 7.54
N SER A 128 -3.09 4.57 7.30
CA SER A 128 -2.15 5.11 8.30
C SER A 128 -2.88 5.62 9.56
N ARG A 129 -4.04 6.27 9.40
CA ARG A 129 -4.88 6.69 10.52
C ARG A 129 -5.49 5.50 11.25
N GLU A 130 -5.99 4.51 10.52
CA GLU A 130 -6.52 3.28 11.12
C GLU A 130 -5.46 2.57 11.96
N LEU A 131 -4.21 2.47 11.48
CA LEU A 131 -3.08 1.91 12.23
C LEU A 131 -2.74 2.74 13.48
N GLN A 132 -2.74 4.07 13.39
CA GLN A 132 -2.54 4.94 14.58
C GLN A 132 -3.62 4.69 15.64
N MET A 133 -4.88 4.54 15.21
CA MET A 133 -6.01 4.28 16.10
C MET A 133 -5.96 2.88 16.71
N ALA A 134 -5.55 1.87 15.93
CA ALA A 134 -5.41 0.49 16.40
C ALA A 134 -4.22 0.33 17.37
N PHE A 135 -3.16 1.10 17.18
CA PHE A 135 -1.91 0.99 17.95
C PHE A 135 -1.43 2.34 18.53
N PRO A 136 -2.20 2.97 19.42
CA PRO A 136 -1.91 4.33 19.93
C PRO A 136 -0.63 4.43 20.75
N ALA A 137 -0.13 3.30 21.29
CA ALA A 137 1.13 3.25 22.04
C ALA A 137 2.38 3.12 21.15
N ALA A 138 2.23 2.86 19.85
CA ALA A 138 3.35 2.56 18.96
C ALA A 138 4.36 3.72 18.86
N GLU A 139 3.89 4.98 18.84
CA GLU A 139 4.73 6.17 18.73
C GLU A 139 5.46 6.54 20.05
N ALA A 140 4.96 6.02 21.17
CA ALA A 140 5.59 6.14 22.49
C ALA A 140 6.61 5.02 22.75
N SER A 141 6.52 3.90 22.02
CA SER A 141 7.50 2.81 22.08
C SER A 141 8.83 3.20 21.43
N ASN A 142 9.91 2.57 21.89
CA ASN A 142 11.23 2.64 21.25
C ASN A 142 11.40 1.60 20.13
N ASP A 143 10.39 0.77 19.84
CA ASP A 143 10.54 -0.33 18.87
C ASP A 143 10.12 0.06 17.44
N HIS A 144 9.47 1.21 17.26
CA HIS A 144 8.86 1.64 16.00
C HIS A 144 9.35 3.01 15.52
N HIS A 145 10.67 3.15 15.38
CA HIS A 145 11.31 4.42 15.02
C HIS A 145 10.90 4.91 13.63
N SER A 146 10.81 4.01 12.65
CA SER A 146 10.48 4.38 11.26
C SER A 146 9.03 4.85 11.16
N TRP A 147 8.13 4.12 11.83
CA TRP A 147 6.72 4.48 11.97
C TRP A 147 6.54 5.84 12.65
N LYS A 148 7.21 6.08 13.78
CA LYS A 148 7.13 7.37 14.49
C LYS A 148 7.56 8.53 13.61
N SER A 149 8.73 8.41 12.98
CA SER A 149 9.21 9.44 12.05
C SER A 149 8.26 9.64 10.87
N TYR A 150 7.58 8.57 10.44
CA TYR A 150 6.59 8.62 9.36
C TYR A 150 5.34 9.39 9.78
N VAL A 151 4.79 9.11 10.95
CA VAL A 151 3.61 9.81 11.47
C VAL A 151 3.88 11.30 11.67
N GLU A 152 5.05 11.65 12.22
CA GLU A 152 5.50 13.05 12.33
C GLU A 152 5.55 13.74 10.96
N TRP A 153 6.10 13.05 9.95
CA TRP A 153 6.21 13.57 8.59
C TRP A 153 4.84 13.80 7.94
N ILE A 154 3.93 12.81 7.97
CA ILE A 154 2.60 12.98 7.35
C ILE A 154 1.76 14.03 8.09
N SER A 155 1.93 14.16 9.41
CA SER A 155 1.24 15.18 10.21
C SER A 155 1.66 16.60 9.83
N LYS A 156 2.89 16.77 9.34
CA LYS A 156 3.42 18.05 8.86
C LYS A 156 3.08 18.32 7.39
N ASP A 157 3.43 17.38 6.51
CA ASP A 157 3.45 17.60 5.07
C ASP A 157 2.09 17.29 4.41
N PHE A 158 1.25 16.47 5.05
CA PHE A 158 -0.05 16.04 4.52
C PHE A 158 -1.24 16.47 5.39
N MET A 159 -1.04 17.44 6.30
CA MET A 159 -2.04 17.89 7.26
C MET A 159 -3.40 18.24 6.62
N GLN A 160 -3.39 18.94 5.48
CA GLN A 160 -4.62 19.33 4.79
C GLN A 160 -5.39 18.11 4.26
N LEU A 161 -4.69 17.15 3.68
CA LEU A 161 -5.29 15.93 3.13
C LEU A 161 -5.79 15.03 4.27
N LEU A 162 -5.03 14.92 5.37
CA LEU A 162 -5.45 14.21 6.57
C LEU A 162 -6.77 14.75 7.14
N ARG A 163 -6.95 16.08 7.22
CA ARG A 163 -8.21 16.69 7.68
C ARG A 163 -9.41 16.44 6.77
N SER A 164 -9.17 16.11 5.51
CA SER A 164 -10.24 15.80 4.54
C SER A 164 -10.69 14.34 4.58
N ILE A 165 -9.97 13.50 5.31
CA ILE A 165 -10.21 12.07 5.46
C ILE A 165 -11.07 11.77 6.70
N ASP A 166 -11.17 12.72 7.63
CA ASP A 166 -11.95 12.63 8.88
C ASP A 166 -13.48 12.65 8.66
#